data_AF-A0AAV0XTW6-F1
#
_entry.id   AF-A0AAV0XTW6-F1
#
_cell.length_a   1.000
_cell.length_b   1.000
_cell.length_c   1.000
_cell.angle_alpha   90.00
_cell.angle_beta   90.00
_cell.angle_gamma   90.00
#
_symmetry.space_group_name_H-M   'P 1'
#
loop_
_entity.id
_entity.type
_entity.pdbx_description
1 polymer ?
#
loop_
_entity_poly.entity_id
_entity_poly.type
_entity_poly.pdbx_seq_one_letter_code
_entity_poly.pdbx_strand_id
1 'polypeptide(L)'
;MEQKNNSDQVLNTVRSIVYHLNDVNWVKITQKMIVLPINNVKLLDDITNIIFDRALKRQNYTHIYAQMCACLINDSKFNNLIATDTKITFQKV
;
A
#
# COMPACT_ATOMS: atom_id res chain seq x y z
N MET A 1 21.60 6.64 -10.23
CA MET A 1 20.57 6.16 -11.20
C MET A 1 19.82 4.92 -10.69
N GLU A 2 20.42 4.02 -9.92
CA GLU A 2 19.78 2.76 -9.48
C GLU A 2 18.54 2.92 -8.57
N GLN A 3 18.50 3.87 -7.63
CA GLN A 3 17.37 4.01 -6.70
C GLN A 3 16.05 4.42 -7.38
N LYS A 4 16.12 5.21 -8.46
CA LYS A 4 14.93 5.64 -9.21
C LYS A 4 14.30 4.47 -9.97
N ASN A 5 15.13 3.65 -10.63
CA ASN A 5 14.68 2.47 -11.36
C ASN A 5 14.01 1.43 -10.45
N ASN A 6 14.50 1.28 -9.21
CA ASN A 6 13.89 0.37 -8.24
C ASN A 6 12.50 0.85 -7.78
N SER A 7 12.33 2.16 -7.56
CA SER A 7 11.04 2.74 -7.18
C SER A 7 9.98 2.57 -8.26
N ASP A 8 10.34 2.78 -9.54
CA ASP A 8 9.43 2.60 -10.67
C ASP A 8 8.97 1.14 -10.83
N GLN A 9 9.88 0.17 -10.62
CA GLN A 9 9.54 -1.25 -10.62
C GLN A 9 8.58 -1.62 -9.49
N VAL A 10 8.80 -1.09 -8.29
CA VAL A 10 7.88 -1.25 -7.16
C VAL A 10 6.51 -0.70 -7.52
N LEU A 11 6.42 0.55 -8.01
CA LEU A 11 5.15 1.18 -8.38
C LEU A 11 4.40 0.41 -9.46
N ASN A 12 5.09 -0.11 -10.47
CA ASN A 12 4.47 -0.94 -11.50
C ASN A 12 3.91 -2.26 -10.93
N THR A 13 4.64 -2.87 -10.00
CA THR A 13 4.17 -4.07 -9.28
C THR A 13 2.92 -3.76 -8.46
N VAL A 14 2.91 -2.63 -7.75
CA VAL A 14 1.75 -2.16 -6.98
C VAL A 14 0.54 -1.93 -7.87
N ARG A 15 0.70 -1.27 -9.03
CA ARG A 15 -0.38 -1.08 -10.00
C ARG A 15 -0.97 -2.42 -10.44
N SER A 16 -0.14 -3.42 -10.72
CA SER A 16 -0.59 -4.76 -11.09
C SER A 16 -1.38 -5.44 -9.95
N ILE A 17 -0.83 -5.43 -8.73
CA ILE A 17 -1.48 -5.96 -7.51
C ILE A 17 -2.86 -5.34 -7.34
N VAL A 18 -2.93 -4.02 -7.28
CA VAL A 18 -4.14 -3.24 -7.04
C VAL A 18 -5.17 -3.41 -8.17
N TYR A 19 -4.70 -3.61 -9.41
CA TYR A 19 -5.55 -3.87 -10.57
C TYR A 19 -6.25 -5.23 -10.49
N HIS A 20 -5.54 -6.28 -10.09
CA HIS A 20 -6.02 -7.68 -10.09
C HIS A 20 -6.65 -8.14 -8.78
N LEU A 21 -6.67 -7.30 -7.75
CA LEU A 21 -7.22 -7.62 -6.43
C LEU A 21 -8.74 -7.85 -6.48
N ASN A 22 -9.20 -8.91 -5.81
CA ASN A 22 -10.60 -9.32 -5.70
C ASN A 22 -10.84 -10.17 -4.44
N ASP A 23 -12.11 -10.52 -4.17
CA ASP A 23 -12.52 -11.25 -2.96
C ASP A 23 -11.88 -12.64 -2.80
N VAL A 24 -11.42 -13.24 -3.89
CA VAL A 24 -10.84 -14.60 -3.90
C VAL A 24 -9.35 -14.56 -3.63
N ASN A 25 -8.64 -13.55 -4.15
CA ASN A 25 -7.17 -13.52 -4.16
C ASN A 25 -6.54 -12.53 -3.17
N TRP A 26 -7.36 -11.78 -2.42
CA TRP A 26 -6.88 -10.66 -1.61
C TRP A 26 -5.80 -11.05 -0.59
N VAL A 27 -5.91 -12.21 0.08
CA VAL A 27 -4.92 -12.67 1.07
C VAL A 27 -3.54 -12.81 0.43
N LYS A 28 -3.49 -13.54 -0.69
CA LYS A 28 -2.23 -13.82 -1.43
C LYS A 28 -1.64 -12.55 -2.03
N ILE A 29 -2.49 -11.65 -2.53
CA ILE A 29 -2.04 -10.39 -3.14
C ILE A 29 -1.56 -9.39 -2.08
N THR A 30 -2.20 -9.33 -0.92
CA THR A 30 -1.78 -8.47 0.20
C THR A 30 -0.41 -8.89 0.73
N GLN A 31 -0.13 -10.19 0.82
CA GLN A 31 1.20 -10.69 1.18
C GLN A 31 2.28 -10.25 0.19
N LYS A 32 1.97 -10.21 -1.12
CA LYS A 32 2.90 -9.70 -2.13
C LYS A 32 3.21 -8.21 -1.92
N MET A 33 2.24 -7.44 -1.45
CA MET A 33 2.42 -6.02 -1.16
C MET A 33 3.40 -5.79 0.00
N ILE A 34 3.29 -6.58 1.07
CA ILE A 34 4.10 -6.48 2.30
C ILE A 34 5.59 -6.82 2.07
N VAL A 35 5.89 -7.66 1.08
CA VAL A 35 7.28 -8.03 0.76
C VAL A 35 7.97 -7.03 -0.17
N LEU A 36 7.27 -6.03 -0.71
CA LEU A 36 7.88 -5.02 -1.56
C LEU A 36 8.87 -4.16 -0.76
N PRO A 37 9.99 -3.74 -1.38
CA PRO A 37 11.00 -2.92 -0.72
C PRO A 37 10.56 -1.45 -0.62
N ILE A 38 9.50 -1.19 0.15
CA ILE A 38 8.99 0.15 0.45
C ILE A 38 9.86 0.75 1.55
N ASN A 39 10.79 1.62 1.17
CA ASN A 39 11.89 2.05 2.04
C ASN A 39 11.91 3.55 2.35
N ASN A 40 10.92 4.32 1.87
CA ASN A 40 10.82 5.74 2.12
C ASN A 40 9.36 6.22 2.08
N VAL A 41 9.10 7.36 2.74
CA VAL A 41 7.75 7.93 2.88
C VAL A 41 7.15 8.34 1.54
N LYS A 42 7.95 8.90 0.63
CA LYS A 42 7.45 9.32 -0.70
C LYS A 42 6.91 8.13 -1.49
N LEU A 43 7.64 7.01 -1.49
CA LEU A 43 7.19 5.79 -2.16
C LEU A 43 5.91 5.23 -1.52
N LEU A 44 5.78 5.31 -0.19
CA LEU A 44 4.55 4.92 0.49
C LEU A 44 3.37 5.83 0.13
N ASP A 45 3.60 7.13 -0.02
CA ASP A 45 2.58 8.10 -0.46
C ASP A 45 2.12 7.83 -1.90
N ASP A 46 3.06 7.61 -2.82
CA ASP A 46 2.77 7.24 -4.21
C ASP A 46 1.95 5.94 -4.30
N ILE A 47 2.28 4.95 -3.45
CA ILE A 47 1.54 3.70 -3.31
C ILE A 47 0.12 3.94 -2.80
N THR A 48 -0.02 4.78 -1.78
CA THR A 48 -1.32 5.14 -1.20
C THR A 48 -2.21 5.78 -2.26
N ASN A 49 -1.68 6.72 -3.03
CA ASN A 49 -2.40 7.35 -4.14
C ASN A 49 -2.90 6.33 -5.19
N ILE A 50 -2.09 5.31 -5.53
CA ILE A 50 -2.52 4.23 -6.46
C ILE A 50 -3.69 3.42 -5.88
N ILE A 51 -3.65 3.11 -4.59
CA ILE A 51 -4.71 2.35 -3.92
C ILE A 51 -6.01 3.16 -3.91
N PHE A 52 -5.93 4.43 -3.53
CA PHE A 52 -7.08 5.33 -3.48
C PHE A 52 -7.72 5.54 -4.86
N ASP A 53 -6.92 5.83 -5.90
CA ASP A 53 -7.41 5.97 -7.27
C ASP A 53 -8.16 4.71 -7.74
N ARG A 54 -7.64 3.53 -7.38
CA ARG A 54 -8.31 2.28 -7.74
C ARG A 54 -9.60 2.05 -6.94
N ALA A 55 -9.61 2.34 -5.64
CA ALA A 55 -10.80 2.20 -4.81
C ALA A 55 -11.95 3.07 -5.33
N LEU A 56 -11.65 4.31 -5.73
CA LEU A 56 -12.64 5.22 -6.35
C LEU A 56 -13.23 4.65 -7.65
N LYS A 57 -12.42 3.96 -8.46
CA LYS A 57 -12.85 3.31 -9.71
C LYS A 57 -13.59 1.99 -9.50
N ARG A 58 -13.36 1.30 -8.38
CA ARG A 58 -13.91 -0.03 -8.07
C ARG A 58 -14.59 -0.02 -6.70
N GLN A 59 -15.60 0.83 -6.56
CA GLN A 59 -16.25 1.12 -5.26
C GLN A 59 -16.75 -0.13 -4.53
N ASN A 60 -17.25 -1.14 -5.24
CA ASN A 60 -17.69 -2.42 -4.66
C ASN A 60 -16.57 -3.19 -3.93
N TYR A 61 -15.31 -2.91 -4.29
CA TYR A 61 -14.12 -3.55 -3.71
C TYR A 61 -13.41 -2.67 -2.67
N THR A 62 -13.96 -1.51 -2.31
CA THR A 62 -13.37 -0.56 -1.36
C THR A 62 -12.99 -1.21 -0.03
N HIS A 63 -13.83 -2.11 0.47
CA HIS A 63 -13.59 -2.84 1.71
C HIS A 63 -12.30 -3.67 1.67
N ILE A 64 -11.96 -4.28 0.52
CA ILE A 64 -10.71 -5.04 0.37
C ILE A 64 -9.50 -4.10 0.30
N TYR A 65 -9.62 -2.97 -0.39
CA TYR A 65 -8.54 -1.97 -0.41
C TYR A 65 -8.27 -1.42 1.00
N ALA A 66 -9.31 -1.18 1.80
CA ALA A 66 -9.16 -0.81 3.21
C ALA A 66 -8.51 -1.92 4.05
N GLN A 67 -8.88 -3.18 3.83
CA GLN A 67 -8.26 -4.31 4.51
C GLN A 67 -6.77 -4.47 4.15
N MET A 68 -6.40 -4.24 2.89
CA MET A 68 -5.01 -4.23 2.46
C MET A 68 -4.21 -3.11 3.17
N CYS A 69 -4.77 -1.90 3.27
CA CYS A 69 -4.15 -0.81 4.05
C CYS A 69 -4.00 -1.19 5.53
N ALA A 70 -5.00 -1.86 6.13
CA ALA A 70 -4.91 -2.35 7.50
C ALA A 70 -3.80 -3.40 7.68
N CYS A 71 -3.58 -4.27 6.69
CA CYS A 71 -2.45 -5.20 6.74
C CYS A 71 -1.10 -4.49 6.64
N LEU A 72 -0.99 -3.43 5.83
CA LEU A 72 0.25 -2.66 5.68
C LEU A 72 0.61 -1.90 6.97
N ILE A 73 -0.34 -1.20 7.59
CA ILE A 73 -0.07 -0.40 8.81
C ILE A 73 0.27 -1.27 10.02
N ASN A 74 -0.21 -2.52 10.06
CA ASN A 74 0.07 -3.46 11.15
C ASN A 74 1.39 -4.23 10.94
N ASP A 75 2.03 -4.12 9.78
CA ASP A 75 3.33 -4.75 9.54
C ASP A 75 4.46 -3.87 10.08
N SER A 76 5.33 -4.48 10.89
CA SER A 76 6.39 -3.78 11.63
C SER A 76 7.41 -3.06 10.75
N LYS A 77 7.52 -3.43 9.46
CA LYS A 77 8.38 -2.73 8.50
C LYS A 77 7.97 -1.27 8.29
N PHE A 78 6.67 -0.98 8.39
CA PHE A 78 6.15 0.37 8.17
C PHE A 78 6.20 1.24 9.42
N ASN A 79 6.32 0.64 10.62
CA ASN A 79 6.42 1.38 11.88
C ASN A 79 7.61 2.37 11.87
N ASN A 80 8.75 1.97 11.30
CA ASN A 80 9.94 2.81 11.24
C ASN A 80 9.85 3.94 10.19
N LEU A 81 8.96 3.82 9.21
CA LEU A 81 8.72 4.86 8.20
C LEU A 81 7.80 5.98 8.74
N ILE A 82 6.92 5.63 9.69
CA ILE A 82 5.88 6.52 10.22
C ILE A 82 6.33 7.20 11.53
N ALA A 83 7.29 6.59 12.24
CA ALA A 83 7.80 7.08 13.52
C ALA A 83 8.45 8.48 13.46
N THR A 84 8.82 8.98 12.28
CA THR A 84 9.60 10.21 12.17
C THR A 84 8.82 11.49 11.90
N ASP A 85 7.54 11.50 11.48
CA ASP A 85 6.89 12.82 11.23
C ASP A 85 5.36 12.88 11.08
N THR A 86 4.58 11.89 11.53
CA THR A 86 3.11 12.01 11.44
C THR A 86 2.42 11.83 12.77
N LYS A 87 1.95 12.96 13.32
CA LYS A 87 0.97 13.00 14.41
C LYS A 87 -0.25 12.21 13.93
N ILE A 88 -0.42 10.96 14.39
CA ILE A 88 -1.59 10.15 14.05
C ILE A 88 -2.83 10.91 14.55
N THR A 89 -3.63 11.45 13.63
CA THR A 89 -4.83 12.25 13.94
C THR A 89 -6.09 11.41 14.10
N PHE A 90 -6.04 10.12 13.76
CA PHE A 90 -7.18 9.22 13.95
C PHE A 90 -7.40 8.98 15.45
N GLN A 91 -8.53 9.46 15.96
CA GLN A 91 -9.01 9.10 17.29
C GLN A 91 -9.24 7.60 17.34
N LYS A 92 -8.66 6.96 18.35
CA LYS A 92 -8.95 5.58 18.70
C LYS A 92 -10.41 5.54 19.16
N VAL A 93 -11.26 4.84 18.42
CA VAL A 93 -12.67 4.59 18.78
C VAL A 93 -12.75 3.44 19.76
#